data_AF-A0A7H5EUP9-F1
#
_entry.id   AF-A0A7H5EUP9-F1
#
_cell.length_a   1.000
_cell.length_b   1.000
_cell.length_c   1.000
_cell.angle_alpha   90.00
_cell.angle_beta   90.00
_cell.angle_gamma   90.00
#
_symmetry.space_group_name_H-M   'P 1'
#
loop_
_entity.id
_entity.type
_entity.pdbx_description
1 polymer ?
#
loop_
_entity_poly.entity_id
_entity_poly.type
_entity_poly.pdbx_seq_one_letter_code
_entity_poly.pdbx_strand_id
1 'polypeptide(L)'
;MTKQEYRNLREQFDKDLALREYYLRQYYEREYRQFVFMGTHAQRESMLAQWKAANEDRIKLQLEDARRELELQYFGPEGLKEETPAPESVTLAAVPKTPVVEPGLGERLRKAYLTLFW
;
A
#
# COMPACT_ATOMS: atom_id res chain seq x y z
N MET A 1 6.07 6.94 -23.22
CA MET A 1 5.78 5.52 -22.98
C MET A 1 4.50 5.17 -23.71
N THR A 2 4.53 4.23 -24.65
CA THR A 2 3.33 3.85 -25.40
C THR A 2 2.41 2.98 -24.52
N LYS A 3 1.10 2.96 -24.81
CA LYS A 3 0.13 2.12 -24.06
C LYS A 3 0.52 0.64 -24.03
N GLN A 4 1.22 0.18 -25.05
CA GLN A 4 1.64 -1.22 -25.18
C GLN A 4 2.90 -1.52 -24.35
N GLU A 5 3.88 -0.60 -24.30
CA GLU A 5 5.03 -0.70 -23.40
C GLU A 5 4.59 -0.74 -21.93
N TYR A 6 3.57 0.06 -21.57
CA TYR A 6 3.04 0.08 -20.21
C TYR A 6 2.39 -1.24 -19.79
N ARG A 7 1.63 -1.87 -20.67
CA ARG A 7 1.08 -3.21 -20.40
C ARG A 7 2.18 -4.24 -20.21
N ASN A 8 3.19 -4.24 -21.07
CA ASN A 8 4.31 -5.18 -20.97
C ASN A 8 5.10 -5.00 -19.66
N LEU A 9 5.34 -3.75 -19.23
CA LEU A 9 6.02 -3.47 -17.97
C LEU A 9 5.18 -3.86 -16.75
N ARG A 10 3.86 -3.68 -16.80
CA ARG A 10 2.94 -4.17 -15.74
C ARG A 10 2.97 -5.69 -15.64
N GLU A 11 2.95 -6.40 -16.77
CA GLU A 11 3.05 -7.86 -16.77
C GLU A 11 4.39 -8.37 -16.22
N GLN A 12 5.50 -7.67 -16.51
CA GLN A 12 6.82 -8.00 -15.95
C GLN A 12 6.87 -7.74 -14.46
N PHE A 13 6.32 -6.61 -14.00
CA PHE A 13 6.20 -6.28 -12.59
C PHE A 13 5.42 -7.36 -11.81
N ASP A 14 4.26 -7.79 -12.33
CA ASP A 14 3.45 -8.82 -11.66
C ASP A 14 4.19 -10.16 -11.58
N LYS A 15 4.95 -10.53 -12.63
CA LYS A 15 5.79 -11.74 -12.64
C LYS A 15 6.91 -11.66 -11.61
N ASP A 16 7.60 -10.52 -11.52
CA ASP A 16 8.70 -10.33 -10.59
C ASP A 16 8.21 -10.32 -9.14
N LEU A 17 7.06 -9.71 -8.86
CA LEU A 17 6.45 -9.74 -7.54
C LEU A 17 6.06 -11.16 -7.13
N ALA A 18 5.41 -11.91 -8.03
CA ALA A 18 5.05 -13.30 -7.80
C ALA A 18 6.29 -14.20 -7.58
N LEU A 19 7.37 -13.94 -8.32
CA LEU A 19 8.64 -14.65 -8.16
C LEU A 19 9.27 -14.37 -6.79
N ARG A 20 9.26 -13.11 -6.33
CA ARG A 20 9.74 -12.75 -4.98
C ARG A 20 8.91 -13.43 -3.90
N GLU A 21 7.58 -13.45 -4.03
CA GLU A 21 6.70 -14.19 -3.11
C GLU A 21 7.05 -15.67 -3.04
N TYR A 22 7.23 -16.31 -4.19
CA TYR A 22 7.62 -17.71 -4.26
C TYR A 22 8.92 -17.98 -3.49
N TYR A 23 9.96 -17.18 -3.71
CA TYR A 23 11.25 -17.37 -3.03
C TYR A 23 11.17 -17.10 -1.53
N LEU A 24 10.42 -16.09 -1.08
CA LEU A 24 10.22 -15.82 0.34
C LEU A 24 9.53 -17.00 1.04
N ARG A 25 8.46 -17.53 0.45
CA ARG A 25 7.76 -18.70 1.00
C ARG A 25 8.68 -19.92 1.04
N GLN A 26 9.44 -20.18 -0.02
CA GLN A 26 10.41 -21.29 -0.05
C GLN A 26 11.52 -21.15 1.00
N TYR A 27 11.99 -19.93 1.25
CA TYR A 27 12.98 -19.66 2.30
C TYR A 27 12.46 -20.09 3.67
N TYR A 28 11.27 -19.62 4.07
CA TYR A 28 10.68 -20.00 5.35
C TYR A 28 10.31 -21.49 5.42
N GLU A 29 9.83 -22.07 4.33
CA GLU A 29 9.60 -23.53 4.26
C GLU A 29 10.86 -24.33 4.57
N ARG A 30 12.01 -23.89 4.03
CA ARG A 30 13.30 -24.51 4.30
C ARG A 30 13.68 -24.35 5.78
N GLU A 31 13.48 -23.18 6.37
CA GLU A 31 13.73 -22.96 7.81
C GLU A 31 12.90 -23.92 8.67
N TYR A 32 11.61 -24.11 8.37
CA TYR A 32 10.75 -25.03 9.12
C TYR A 32 11.18 -26.49 8.99
N ARG A 33 11.72 -26.89 7.83
CA ARG A 33 12.23 -28.26 7.63
C ARG A 33 13.52 -28.51 8.40
N GLN A 34 14.36 -27.49 8.54
CA GLN A 34 15.63 -27.57 9.26
C GLN A 34 15.47 -27.40 10.78
N PHE A 35 14.28 -27.00 11.24
CA PHE A 35 13.97 -26.84 12.65
C PHE A 35 14.08 -28.16 13.43
N VAL A 36 15.01 -28.17 14.38
CA VAL A 36 15.17 -29.24 15.37
C VAL A 36 14.38 -28.87 16.62
N PHE A 37 13.44 -29.75 17.01
CA PHE A 37 12.60 -29.57 18.19
C PHE A 37 12.88 -30.67 19.21
N MET A 38 13.09 -30.29 20.46
CA MET A 38 13.31 -31.23 21.56
C MET A 38 12.04 -31.30 22.41
N GLY A 39 11.15 -32.24 22.07
CA GLY A 39 9.87 -32.45 22.73
C GLY A 39 9.02 -33.49 21.99
N THR A 40 7.74 -33.58 22.32
CA THR A 40 6.84 -34.54 21.66
C THR A 40 6.46 -34.09 20.24
N HIS A 41 6.06 -35.04 19.38
CA HIS A 41 5.61 -34.74 18.02
C HIS A 41 4.43 -33.74 17.98
N ALA A 42 3.46 -33.90 18.89
CA ALA A 42 2.30 -33.02 18.96
C ALA A 42 2.68 -31.57 19.31
N GLN A 43 3.65 -31.38 20.22
CA GLN A 43 4.16 -30.05 20.55
C GLN A 43 4.95 -29.44 19.39
N ARG A 44 5.70 -30.27 18.66
CA ARG A 44 6.41 -29.82 17.44
C ARG A 44 5.42 -29.28 16.40
N GLU A 45 4.34 -30.00 16.15
CA GLU A 45 3.33 -29.58 15.17
C GLU A 45 2.62 -28.30 15.59
N SER A 46 2.24 -28.16 16.86
CA SER A 46 1.58 -26.93 17.33
C SER A 46 2.52 -25.72 17.25
N MET A 47 3.79 -25.89 17.62
CA MET A 47 4.79 -24.83 17.52
C MET A 47 5.07 -24.47 16.06
N LEU A 48 5.20 -25.45 15.17
CA LEU A 48 5.37 -25.19 13.73
C LEU A 48 4.16 -24.44 13.14
N ALA A 49 2.94 -24.77 13.56
CA ALA A 49 1.75 -24.06 13.11
C ALA A 49 1.74 -22.59 13.57
N GLN A 50 2.08 -22.35 14.84
CA GLN A 50 2.21 -20.98 15.37
C GLN A 50 3.32 -20.20 14.66
N TRP A 51 4.46 -20.85 14.41
CA TRP A 51 5.58 -20.21 13.73
C TRP A 51 5.25 -19.87 12.28
N LYS A 52 4.60 -20.79 11.56
CA LYS A 52 4.09 -20.54 10.20
C LYS A 52 3.13 -19.35 10.19
N ALA A 53 2.17 -19.31 11.11
CA ALA A 53 1.23 -18.21 11.22
C ALA A 53 1.93 -16.86 11.47
N ALA A 54 2.90 -16.82 12.39
CA ALA A 54 3.67 -15.61 12.68
C ALA A 54 4.52 -15.13 11.48
N ASN A 55 5.06 -16.07 10.71
CA ASN A 55 5.85 -15.74 9.53
C ASN A 55 5.01 -15.33 8.32
N GLU A 56 3.74 -15.74 8.19
CA GLU A 56 2.85 -15.22 7.14
C GLU A 56 2.70 -13.70 7.24
N ASP A 57 2.59 -13.15 8.45
CA ASP A 57 2.53 -11.70 8.62
C ASP A 57 3.84 -11.01 8.27
N ARG A 58 4.99 -11.67 8.54
CA ARG A 58 6.30 -11.18 8.09
C ARG A 58 6.44 -11.20 6.58
N ILE A 59 5.98 -12.27 5.92
CA ILE A 59 6.00 -12.39 4.46
C ILE A 59 5.18 -11.25 3.83
N LYS A 60 4.00 -10.93 4.37
CA LYS A 60 3.18 -9.81 3.88
C LYS A 60 3.94 -8.48 3.93
N LEU A 61 4.58 -8.17 5.07
CA LEU A 61 5.36 -6.94 5.21
C LEU A 61 6.53 -6.89 4.22
N GLN A 62 7.26 -8.01 4.08
CA GLN A 62 8.36 -8.12 3.11
C GLN A 62 7.87 -7.96 1.66
N LEU A 63 6.67 -8.44 1.35
CA LEU A 63 6.07 -8.27 0.03
C LEU A 63 5.61 -6.84 -0.24
N GLU A 64 5.10 -6.13 0.77
CA GLU A 64 4.77 -4.71 0.64
C GLU A 64 6.01 -3.86 0.36
N ASP A 65 7.11 -4.12 1.05
CA ASP A 65 8.38 -3.43 0.81
C ASP A 65 8.94 -3.80 -0.57
N ALA A 66 8.95 -5.08 -0.92
CA ALA A 66 9.37 -5.54 -2.25
C ALA A 66 8.52 -4.94 -3.36
N ARG A 67 7.22 -4.78 -3.15
CA ARG A 67 6.31 -4.13 -4.08
C ARG A 67 6.71 -2.66 -4.28
N ARG A 68 6.95 -1.90 -3.21
CA ARG A 68 7.39 -0.49 -3.29
C ARG A 68 8.71 -0.36 -4.05
N GLU A 69 9.67 -1.24 -3.77
CA GLU A 69 10.95 -1.26 -4.49
C GLU A 69 10.76 -1.50 -5.99
N LEU A 70 9.95 -2.49 -6.36
CA LEU A 70 9.64 -2.81 -7.74
C LEU A 70 8.87 -1.67 -8.42
N GLU A 71 7.93 -1.03 -7.71
CA GLU A 71 7.18 0.11 -8.23
C GLU A 71 8.12 1.27 -8.56
N LEU A 72 9.09 1.57 -7.68
CA LEU A 72 10.13 2.56 -7.92
C LEU A 72 11.04 2.17 -9.09
N GLN A 73 11.39 0.89 -9.24
CA GLN A 73 12.27 0.42 -10.30
C GLN A 73 11.60 0.47 -11.69
N TYR A 74 10.34 0.06 -11.78
CA TYR A 74 9.61 -0.05 -13.05
C TYR A 74 8.93 1.24 -13.48
N PHE A 75 8.40 2.02 -12.54
CA PHE A 75 7.58 3.21 -12.82
C PHE A 75 8.19 4.51 -12.27
N GLY A 76 9.23 4.44 -11.46
CA GLY A 76 9.90 5.62 -10.87
C GLY A 76 9.15 6.21 -9.66
N PRO A 77 9.58 7.37 -9.15
CA PRO A 77 8.97 8.03 -7.99
C PRO A 77 7.54 8.52 -8.25
N GLU A 78 7.15 8.55 -9.52
CA GLU A 78 5.81 8.92 -10.00
C GLU A 78 4.78 7.79 -9.79
N GLY A 79 5.23 6.57 -9.48
CA GLY A 79 4.40 5.40 -9.21
C GLY A 79 3.66 4.89 -10.45
N LEU A 80 2.84 3.85 -10.25
CA LEU A 80 1.89 3.36 -11.25
C LEU A 80 0.87 4.47 -11.54
N LYS A 81 1.18 5.34 -12.52
CA LYS A 81 0.21 6.27 -13.08
C LYS A 81 -0.78 5.43 -13.89
N GLU A 82 -1.78 4.88 -13.23
CA GLU A 82 -3.03 4.59 -13.91
C GLU A 82 -3.53 5.93 -14.45
N GLU A 83 -3.34 6.14 -15.75
CA GLU A 83 -4.09 7.13 -16.51
C GLU A 83 -5.56 6.79 -16.27
N THR A 84 -6.13 7.36 -15.21
CA THR A 84 -7.57 7.56 -15.10
C THR A 84 -7.86 8.36 -16.37
N PRO A 85 -8.59 7.81 -17.36
CA PRO A 85 -8.89 8.57 -18.55
C PRO A 85 -9.53 9.87 -18.07
N ALA A 86 -8.96 11.00 -18.51
CA ALA A 86 -9.49 12.31 -18.22
C ALA A 86 -11.01 12.26 -18.44
N PRO A 87 -11.85 12.73 -17.51
CA PRO A 87 -13.27 12.87 -17.81
C PRO A 87 -13.38 13.84 -18.98
N GLU A 88 -13.61 13.30 -20.18
CA GLU A 88 -14.05 14.11 -21.30
C GLU A 88 -15.38 14.76 -20.90
N SER A 89 -15.43 16.07 -21.10
CA SER A 89 -16.58 16.98 -20.98
C SER A 89 -16.98 17.46 -19.58
N VAL A 90 -16.33 18.55 -19.14
CA VAL A 90 -17.12 19.71 -18.73
C VAL A 90 -16.70 20.88 -19.60
N THR A 91 -17.59 21.19 -20.54
CA THR A 91 -17.59 22.39 -21.36
C THR A 91 -17.27 23.63 -20.54
N LEU A 92 -16.50 24.55 -21.13
CA LEU A 92 -16.33 25.92 -20.69
C LEU A 92 -17.71 26.57 -20.49
N ALA A 93 -18.26 26.44 -19.30
CA ALA A 93 -19.42 27.20 -18.86
C ALA A 93 -18.91 28.41 -18.08
N ALA A 94 -18.93 29.53 -18.79
CA ALA A 94 -19.05 30.90 -18.30
C ALA A 94 -18.71 31.14 -16.82
N VAL A 95 -17.61 31.85 -16.59
CA VAL A 95 -17.32 32.57 -15.34
C VAL A 95 -18.55 33.39 -14.92
N PRO A 96 -19.18 33.12 -13.75
CA PRO A 96 -19.91 34.13 -13.03
C PRO A 96 -19.00 34.66 -11.92
N LYS A 97 -18.86 35.98 -11.89
CA LYS A 97 -18.16 36.75 -10.87
C LYS A 97 -18.55 36.29 -9.46
N THR A 98 -17.53 36.21 -8.60
CA THR A 98 -17.59 36.11 -7.13
C THR A 98 -18.79 36.80 -6.48
N PRO A 99 -19.36 36.20 -5.42
CA PRO A 99 -19.84 36.98 -4.29
C PRO A 99 -18.95 36.81 -3.05
N VAL A 100 -18.65 37.99 -2.52
CA VAL A 100 -18.13 38.39 -1.22
C VAL A 100 -18.49 37.46 -0.06
N VAL A 101 -17.50 37.32 0.83
CA VAL A 101 -17.48 36.66 2.14
C VAL A 101 -18.65 37.05 3.06
N GLU A 102 -19.29 36.05 3.67
CA GLU A 102 -19.94 36.21 4.98
C GLU A 102 -19.23 35.31 6.01
N PRO A 103 -18.82 35.84 7.18
CA PRO A 103 -18.09 35.07 8.19
C PRO A 103 -19.00 34.07 8.89
N GLY A 104 -18.68 32.78 8.75
CA GLY A 104 -19.38 31.68 9.41
C GLY A 104 -19.18 31.66 10.93
N LEU A 105 -20.19 31.14 11.63
CA LEU A 105 -20.34 31.01 13.10
C LEU A 105 -19.11 30.50 13.89
N GLY A 106 -18.15 29.86 13.24
CA GLY A 106 -16.92 29.34 13.86
C GLY A 106 -16.00 30.43 14.45
N GLU A 107 -15.92 31.62 13.83
CA GLU A 107 -15.11 32.72 14.38
C GLU A 107 -15.78 33.40 15.59
N ARG A 108 -17.11 33.35 15.68
CA ARG A 108 -17.85 33.86 16.85
C ARG A 108 -17.67 32.96 18.06
N LEU A 109 -17.62 31.63 17.87
CA LEU A 109 -17.37 30.67 18.95
C LEU A 109 -15.94 30.75 19.49
N ARG A 110 -14.95 31.05 18.63
CA ARG A 110 -13.55 31.20 19.07
C ARG A 110 -13.32 32.43 19.94
N LYS A 111 -14.04 33.53 19.70
CA LYS A 111 -13.98 34.74 20.55
C LYS A 111 -14.66 34.55 21.91
N ALA A 112 -15.75 33.77 21.99
CA ALA A 112 -16.42 33.49 23.27
C ALA A 112 -15.61 32.57 24.20
N TYR A 113 -14.84 31.63 23.63
CA TYR A 113 -13.99 30.72 24.42
C TYR A 113 -12.77 31.40 25.05
N LEU A 114 -12.24 32.46 24.41
CA LEU A 114 -11.06 33.19 24.90
C LEU A 114 -11.38 34.24 25.96
N THR A 115 -12.66 34.57 26.19
CA THR A 115 -13.10 35.50 27.26
C THR A 115 -13.51 34.81 28.55
N LEU A 116 -13.49 33.47 28.60
CA LEU A 116 -13.84 32.67 29.79
C LEU A 116 -12.62 32.19 30.60
N PHE A 117 -11.41 32.56 30.16
CA PHE A 117 -10.16 32.31 30.86
C PHE A 117 -9.33 33.60 30.93
N TRP A 118 -9.86 34.63 31.60
CA TRP A 118 -9.12 35.76 32.14
C TRP A 118 -9.86 36.35 33.34
#